data_AF-C3QSR5-F1
#
_entry.id   AF-C3QSR5-F1
#
_cell.length_a   1.000
_cell.length_b   1.000
_cell.length_c   1.000
_cell.angle_alpha   90.00
_cell.angle_beta   90.00
_cell.angle_gamma   90.00
#
_symmetry.space_group_name_H-M   'P 1'
#
loop_
_entity.id
_entity.type
_entity.pdbx_description
1 polymer ?
#
loop_
_entity_poly.entity_id
_entity_poly.type
_entity_poly.pdbx_seq_one_letter_code
_entity_poly.pdbx_strand_id
1 'polypeptide(L)'
;MTAAEINSTPTEVAAPAPTAQITNNEISFVLKASPVAPEKQAASVLSTQNRIEQKYKFAKITPYSYSPEDFFFTDSYAILLSQIRKIMESEAPISKSLLCKKILSEWGISRLGTRVEAQIETALDTLNIYRTEYEGLVFCWNDKEQCASYSIYRPVSDREAIDIPPEEIANAIRQLLTDSISLPAADLIKACAQQFGFARMGSNIDAAMQRGIREAVKRNYAKIENERVTIAN
;
A
#
# COMPACT_ATOMS: atom_id res chain seq x y z
N MET A 1 15.02 -37.57 55.13
CA MET A 1 15.24 -36.83 53.88
C MET A 1 15.24 -35.35 54.23
N THR A 2 16.33 -34.71 53.85
CA THR A 2 16.83 -33.39 54.23
C THR A 2 16.06 -32.25 53.56
N ALA A 3 15.67 -31.22 54.33
CA ALA A 3 15.64 -29.81 53.89
C ALA A 3 15.51 -28.87 55.12
N ALA A 4 16.42 -27.90 55.20
CA ALA A 4 16.58 -26.82 56.18
C ALA A 4 15.37 -25.83 56.17
N GLU A 5 14.90 -25.22 57.27
CA GLU A 5 15.48 -24.07 58.01
C GLU A 5 15.83 -22.90 57.05
N ILE A 6 15.29 -21.67 57.09
CA ILE A 6 15.06 -20.65 58.16
C ILE A 6 14.18 -19.52 57.55
N ASN A 7 12.99 -19.19 58.05
CA ASN A 7 12.58 -18.15 59.02
C ASN A 7 13.13 -16.70 58.88
N SER A 8 12.19 -15.73 58.90
CA SER A 8 12.21 -14.42 59.62
C SER A 8 11.99 -13.12 58.81
N THR A 9 10.77 -12.60 58.91
CA THR A 9 10.26 -11.19 58.97
C THR A 9 11.11 -10.24 59.85
N PRO A 10 10.99 -8.87 59.80
CA PRO A 10 9.78 -8.01 60.01
C PRO A 10 9.70 -6.69 59.17
N THR A 11 8.54 -6.03 58.96
CA THR A 11 7.84 -4.98 59.79
C THR A 11 8.80 -3.83 60.19
N GLU A 12 8.57 -2.51 60.00
CA GLU A 12 7.47 -1.68 60.51
C GLU A 12 7.70 -0.15 60.20
N VAL A 13 6.62 0.57 59.81
CA VAL A 13 6.16 1.97 60.14
C VAL A 13 7.08 3.21 60.08
N ALA A 14 6.60 4.30 59.43
CA ALA A 14 6.26 5.61 60.05
C ALA A 14 6.15 6.79 59.05
N ALA A 15 5.04 7.54 59.11
CA ALA A 15 4.80 8.90 58.54
C ALA A 15 5.37 10.00 59.49
N PRO A 16 5.14 11.35 59.37
CA PRO A 16 4.38 12.19 58.42
C PRO A 16 5.08 13.53 57.99
N ALA A 17 4.34 14.43 57.33
CA ALA A 17 4.69 15.79 56.85
C ALA A 17 4.93 16.85 57.96
N PRO A 18 5.41 18.08 57.62
CA PRO A 18 4.50 19.25 57.70
C PRO A 18 4.75 20.43 56.71
N THR A 19 3.73 21.28 56.65
CA THR A 19 3.48 22.56 55.94
C THR A 19 4.39 23.73 56.31
N ALA A 20 4.66 24.65 55.37
CA ALA A 20 4.86 26.08 55.65
C ALA A 20 4.43 26.98 54.46
N GLN A 21 3.46 27.85 54.72
CA GLN A 21 3.10 29.04 53.93
C GLN A 21 3.97 30.21 54.42
N ILE A 22 4.35 31.16 53.55
CA ILE A 22 4.57 32.59 53.86
C ILE A 22 4.48 33.41 52.55
N THR A 23 4.13 34.68 52.75
CA THR A 23 3.34 35.65 52.01
C THR A 23 4.03 36.46 50.91
N ASN A 24 3.16 36.99 50.04
CA ASN A 24 3.33 38.02 49.01
C ASN A 24 4.11 39.27 49.46
N ASN A 25 4.91 39.84 48.56
CA ASN A 25 4.98 41.29 48.39
C ASN A 25 5.32 41.66 46.94
N GLU A 26 4.60 42.65 46.42
CA GLU A 26 4.71 43.20 45.06
C GLU A 26 6.05 43.90 44.80
N ILE A 27 6.46 43.98 43.53
CA ILE A 27 6.57 45.24 42.77
C ILE A 27 6.97 44.93 41.32
N SER A 28 6.22 45.56 40.44
CA SER A 28 6.30 45.60 38.98
C SER A 28 7.61 46.21 38.46
N PHE A 29 8.21 45.57 37.45
CA PHE A 29 9.01 46.30 36.46
C PHE A 29 8.83 45.67 35.07
N VAL A 30 8.15 46.42 34.20
CA VAL A 30 7.91 46.08 32.80
C VAL A 30 9.16 46.43 32.00
N LEU A 31 9.84 45.44 31.44
CA LEU A 31 10.70 45.64 30.26
C LEU A 31 10.51 44.46 29.31
N LYS A 32 9.96 44.77 28.13
CA LYS A 32 9.80 43.89 26.97
C LYS A 32 11.12 43.23 26.59
N ALA A 33 11.11 41.90 26.44
CA ALA A 33 11.81 41.16 25.38
C ALA A 33 11.31 39.70 25.35
N SER A 34 10.71 39.30 24.22
CA SER A 34 10.64 37.89 23.78
C SER A 34 12.02 37.45 23.27
N PRO A 35 12.28 36.16 22.93
CA PRO A 35 11.62 34.89 23.27
C PRO A 35 12.63 33.85 23.85
N VAL A 36 12.18 32.65 24.27
CA VAL A 36 12.71 31.32 23.87
C VAL A 36 11.79 30.25 24.50
N ALA A 37 11.10 29.50 23.65
CA ALA A 37 10.37 28.28 24.00
C ALA A 37 11.29 27.05 23.86
N PRO A 38 11.14 25.99 24.67
CA PRO A 38 11.90 24.75 24.49
C PRO A 38 11.41 23.94 23.29
N GLU A 39 12.36 23.59 22.41
CA GLU A 39 12.21 22.61 21.32
C GLU A 39 11.65 21.28 21.83
N LYS A 40 10.56 20.83 21.20
CA LYS A 40 10.24 19.40 21.13
C LYS A 40 9.71 19.07 19.73
N GLN A 41 10.55 18.33 19.01
CA GLN A 41 10.20 17.49 17.85
C GLN A 41 9.61 18.21 16.62
N ALA A 42 10.48 18.95 15.93
CA ALA A 42 10.36 19.15 14.50
C ALA A 42 11.08 18.01 13.75
N ALA A 43 10.44 16.83 13.65
CA ALA A 43 10.92 15.74 12.78
C ALA A 43 9.83 15.23 11.81
N SER A 44 8.80 16.05 11.53
CA SER A 44 7.66 15.64 10.71
C SER A 44 7.41 16.53 9.47
N VAL A 45 8.30 17.48 9.14
CA VAL A 45 7.99 18.50 8.10
C VAL A 45 8.93 18.46 6.88
N LEU A 46 9.95 17.60 6.85
CA LEU A 46 10.75 17.36 5.63
C LEU A 46 10.40 16.00 5.02
N SER A 47 9.43 15.92 4.10
CA SER A 47 9.31 14.84 3.08
C SER A 47 8.05 14.92 2.19
N THR A 48 7.30 16.03 2.14
CA THR A 48 6.11 16.14 1.25
C THR A 48 6.41 16.56 -0.18
N GLN A 49 7.64 16.97 -0.51
CA GLN A 49 7.94 17.58 -1.82
C GLN A 49 8.27 16.59 -2.96
N ASN A 50 8.41 15.28 -2.71
CA ASN A 50 8.77 14.30 -3.75
C ASN A 50 8.06 12.94 -3.63
N ARG A 51 6.94 12.87 -2.91
CA ARG A 51 6.18 11.61 -2.79
C ARG A 51 5.47 11.31 -4.10
N ILE A 52 5.85 10.19 -4.72
CA ILE A 52 5.22 9.61 -5.92
C ILE A 52 3.89 8.88 -5.62
N GLU A 53 3.24 9.21 -4.49
CA GLU A 53 2.02 8.56 -4.04
C GLU A 53 0.78 9.18 -4.67
N GLN A 54 -0.16 8.36 -5.13
CA GLN A 54 -1.42 8.83 -5.68
C GLN A 54 -2.60 8.02 -5.13
N LYS A 55 -3.71 8.67 -4.78
CA LYS A 55 -4.88 7.95 -4.26
C LYS A 55 -5.48 7.04 -5.35
N TYR A 56 -5.80 5.79 -5.00
CA TYR A 56 -6.52 4.87 -5.88
C TYR A 56 -7.91 5.41 -6.22
N LYS A 57 -8.25 5.47 -7.52
CA LYS A 57 -9.55 5.94 -8.01
C LYS A 57 -10.33 4.75 -8.55
N PHE A 58 -11.41 4.37 -7.88
CA PHE A 58 -12.30 3.32 -8.38
C PHE A 58 -13.14 3.84 -9.55
N ALA A 59 -13.27 3.02 -10.58
CA ALA A 59 -14.22 3.24 -11.65
C ALA A 59 -15.64 3.23 -11.07
N LYS A 60 -16.51 4.08 -11.62
CA LYS A 60 -17.93 4.07 -11.30
C LYS A 60 -18.59 2.87 -11.97
N ILE A 61 -18.78 1.84 -11.16
CA ILE A 61 -19.45 0.58 -11.50
C ILE A 61 -20.89 0.69 -11.02
N THR A 62 -21.84 0.28 -11.85
CA THR A 62 -23.25 0.16 -11.48
C THR A 62 -23.62 -1.32 -11.48
N PRO A 63 -23.56 -2.00 -10.32
CA PRO A 63 -23.80 -3.43 -10.23
C PRO A 63 -25.18 -3.81 -10.77
N TYR A 64 -25.29 -4.95 -11.45
CA TYR A 64 -26.54 -5.49 -12.00
C TYR A 64 -27.25 -4.56 -13.00
N SER A 65 -26.50 -3.72 -13.72
CA SER A 65 -27.08 -2.87 -14.77
C SER A 65 -27.53 -3.65 -15.99
N TYR A 66 -26.99 -4.85 -16.20
CA TYR A 66 -27.23 -5.67 -17.39
C TYR A 66 -27.58 -7.11 -17.02
N SER A 67 -28.30 -7.80 -17.91
CA SER A 67 -28.65 -9.22 -17.75
C SER A 67 -27.44 -10.11 -18.09
N PRO A 68 -27.15 -11.16 -17.29
CA PRO A 68 -26.15 -12.17 -17.62
C PRO A 68 -26.35 -12.83 -18.98
N GLU A 69 -27.61 -12.98 -19.40
CA GLU A 69 -27.99 -13.62 -20.67
C GLU A 69 -27.55 -12.76 -21.86
N ASP A 70 -27.59 -11.44 -21.69
CA ASP A 70 -27.27 -10.50 -22.75
C ASP A 70 -25.77 -10.39 -23.02
N PHE A 71 -24.93 -10.83 -22.09
CA PHE A 71 -23.47 -10.70 -22.14
C PHE A 71 -22.85 -11.27 -23.43
N PHE A 72 -23.48 -12.29 -24.01
CA PHE A 72 -22.98 -12.98 -25.20
C PHE A 72 -23.60 -12.48 -26.51
N PHE A 73 -24.53 -11.52 -26.47
CA PHE A 73 -25.08 -10.93 -27.69
C PHE A 73 -24.10 -9.94 -28.33
N THR A 74 -24.15 -9.86 -29.65
CA THR A 74 -23.32 -8.93 -30.43
C THR A 74 -23.57 -7.48 -30.04
N ASP A 75 -24.83 -7.10 -29.80
CA ASP A 75 -25.21 -5.73 -29.44
C ASP A 75 -24.63 -5.32 -28.08
N SER A 76 -24.54 -6.27 -27.16
CA SER A 76 -23.93 -6.11 -25.83
C SER A 76 -22.40 -6.04 -25.85
N TYR A 77 -21.77 -6.51 -26.92
CA TYR A 77 -20.30 -6.49 -27.02
C TYR A 77 -19.75 -5.06 -27.06
N ALA A 78 -20.46 -4.13 -27.72
CA ALA A 78 -20.10 -2.71 -27.70
C ALA A 78 -20.14 -2.12 -26.28
N ILE A 79 -21.09 -2.56 -25.47
CA ILE A 79 -21.23 -2.16 -24.06
C ILE A 79 -20.03 -2.68 -23.27
N LEU A 80 -19.68 -3.97 -23.40
CA LEU A 80 -18.51 -4.58 -22.77
C LEU A 80 -17.21 -3.82 -23.09
N LEU A 81 -16.98 -3.49 -24.37
CA LEU A 81 -15.81 -2.72 -24.79
C LEU A 81 -15.77 -1.34 -24.13
N SER A 82 -16.91 -0.66 -24.04
CA SER A 82 -17.01 0.66 -23.39
C SER A 82 -16.75 0.60 -21.88
N GLN A 83 -17.21 -0.46 -21.21
CA GLN A 83 -16.98 -0.68 -19.78
C GLN A 83 -15.50 -0.95 -19.49
N ILE A 84 -14.87 -1.85 -20.26
CA ILE A 84 -13.44 -2.14 -20.12
C ILE A 84 -12.64 -0.85 -20.30
N ARG A 85 -12.91 -0.08 -21.35
CA ARG A 85 -12.23 1.20 -21.59
C ARG A 85 -12.39 2.16 -20.40
N LYS A 86 -13.60 2.34 -19.88
CA LYS A 86 -13.88 3.23 -18.74
C LYS A 86 -13.14 2.78 -17.47
N ILE A 87 -13.06 1.48 -17.21
CA ILE A 87 -12.31 0.94 -16.07
C ILE A 87 -10.82 1.17 -16.28
N MET A 88 -10.29 0.87 -17.47
CA MET A 88 -8.88 1.06 -17.82
C MET A 88 -8.45 2.53 -17.68
N GLU A 89 -9.22 3.48 -18.21
CA GLU A 89 -8.92 4.91 -18.13
C GLU A 89 -8.83 5.44 -16.69
N SER A 90 -9.50 4.80 -15.74
CA SER A 90 -9.55 5.24 -14.34
C SER A 90 -8.65 4.43 -13.39
N GLU A 91 -8.53 3.12 -13.63
CA GLU A 91 -7.89 2.18 -12.71
C GLU A 91 -6.58 1.59 -13.23
N ALA A 92 -6.22 1.78 -14.51
CA ALA A 92 -4.96 1.26 -15.03
C ALA A 92 -3.75 1.84 -14.28
N PRO A 93 -2.76 1.00 -13.94
CA PRO A 93 -2.70 -0.44 -14.16
C PRO A 93 -3.63 -1.23 -13.22
N ILE A 94 -4.29 -2.26 -13.76
CA ILE A 94 -5.25 -3.11 -13.02
C ILE A 94 -4.99 -4.58 -13.34
N SER A 95 -5.14 -5.50 -12.38
CA SER A 95 -5.06 -6.94 -12.66
C SER A 95 -6.26 -7.41 -13.50
N LYS A 96 -6.03 -8.38 -14.38
CA LYS A 96 -7.08 -9.03 -15.16
C LYS A 96 -8.15 -9.63 -14.23
N SER A 97 -7.74 -10.26 -13.13
CA SER A 97 -8.64 -10.80 -12.10
C SER A 97 -9.60 -9.74 -11.56
N LEU A 98 -9.08 -8.57 -11.19
CA LEU A 98 -9.90 -7.48 -10.64
C LEU A 98 -10.79 -6.85 -11.71
N LEU A 99 -10.28 -6.67 -12.94
CA LEU A 99 -11.07 -6.21 -14.08
C LEU A 99 -12.24 -7.16 -14.36
N CYS A 100 -11.99 -8.47 -14.43
CA CYS A 100 -13.03 -9.48 -14.61
C CYS A 100 -14.06 -9.42 -13.48
N LYS A 101 -13.63 -9.38 -12.21
CA LYS A 101 -14.55 -9.26 -11.05
C LYS A 101 -15.49 -8.05 -11.18
N LYS A 102 -14.98 -6.90 -11.65
CA LYS A 102 -15.76 -5.68 -11.85
C LYS A 102 -16.79 -5.82 -12.97
N ILE A 103 -16.37 -6.35 -14.11
CA ILE A 103 -17.27 -6.63 -15.24
C ILE A 103 -18.38 -7.58 -14.80
N LEU A 104 -18.03 -8.72 -14.20
CA LEU A 104 -18.99 -9.70 -13.69
C LEU A 104 -20.03 -9.06 -12.75
N SER A 105 -19.60 -8.14 -11.89
CA SER A 105 -20.49 -7.41 -10.99
C SER A 105 -21.49 -6.51 -11.73
N GLU A 106 -21.14 -5.88 -12.86
CA GLU A 106 -22.07 -5.05 -13.65
C GLU A 106 -23.10 -5.90 -14.40
N TRP A 107 -22.69 -7.07 -14.86
CA TRP A 107 -23.53 -8.00 -15.61
C TRP A 107 -24.30 -8.98 -14.73
N GLY A 108 -24.15 -8.89 -13.39
CA GLY A 108 -24.81 -9.80 -12.46
C GLY A 108 -24.33 -11.26 -12.57
N ILE A 109 -23.17 -11.50 -13.17
CA ILE A 109 -22.63 -12.85 -13.36
C ILE A 109 -21.90 -13.26 -12.08
N SER A 110 -22.35 -14.33 -11.43
CA SER A 110 -21.79 -14.72 -10.13
C SER A 110 -20.42 -15.41 -10.20
N ARG A 111 -20.05 -15.98 -11.35
CA ARG A 111 -18.82 -16.79 -11.50
C ARG A 111 -18.12 -16.51 -12.82
N LEU A 112 -16.79 -16.41 -12.78
CA LEU A 112 -15.96 -16.37 -13.98
C LEU A 112 -15.88 -17.79 -14.56
N GLY A 113 -16.66 -18.06 -15.61
CA GLY A 113 -16.56 -19.28 -16.40
C GLY A 113 -15.67 -19.09 -17.62
N THR A 114 -15.13 -20.18 -18.18
CA THR A 114 -14.22 -20.17 -19.34
C THR A 114 -14.78 -19.37 -20.53
N ARG A 115 -16.09 -19.48 -20.79
CA ARG A 115 -16.74 -18.73 -21.88
C ARG A 115 -16.81 -17.23 -21.63
N VAL A 116 -17.06 -16.81 -20.39
CA VAL A 116 -17.09 -15.40 -19.99
C VAL A 116 -15.68 -14.82 -20.05
N GLU A 117 -14.70 -15.57 -19.54
CA GLU A 117 -13.29 -15.19 -19.61
C GLU A 117 -12.81 -15.02 -21.06
N ALA A 118 -13.12 -15.96 -21.95
CA ALA A 118 -12.78 -15.86 -23.37
C ALA A 118 -13.39 -14.63 -24.05
N GLN A 119 -14.63 -14.26 -23.69
CA GLN A 119 -15.27 -13.06 -24.22
C GLN A 119 -14.57 -11.78 -23.74
N ILE A 120 -14.18 -11.73 -22.45
CA ILE A 120 -13.43 -10.60 -21.89
C ILE A 120 -12.04 -10.52 -22.53
N GLU A 121 -11.36 -11.65 -22.74
CA GLU A 121 -10.07 -11.69 -23.43
C GLU A 121 -10.18 -11.18 -24.87
N THR A 122 -11.19 -11.63 -25.61
CA THR A 122 -11.45 -11.15 -26.97
C THR A 122 -11.69 -9.63 -26.98
N ALA A 123 -12.38 -9.11 -25.96
CA ALA A 123 -12.61 -7.67 -25.79
C ALA A 123 -11.30 -6.91 -25.47
N LEU A 124 -10.44 -7.47 -24.63
CA LEU A 124 -9.12 -6.90 -24.33
C LEU A 124 -8.22 -6.87 -25.58
N ASP A 125 -8.23 -7.94 -26.38
CA ASP A 125 -7.52 -8.04 -27.65
C ASP A 125 -8.05 -7.00 -28.66
N THR A 126 -9.38 -6.86 -28.75
CA THR A 126 -10.03 -5.87 -29.64
C THR A 126 -9.67 -4.44 -29.26
N LEU A 127 -9.56 -4.16 -27.97
CA LEU A 127 -9.13 -2.85 -27.45
C LEU A 127 -7.62 -2.63 -27.52
N ASN A 128 -6.86 -3.64 -27.94
CA ASN A 128 -5.41 -3.62 -28.07
C ASN A 128 -4.70 -3.23 -26.75
N ILE A 129 -5.26 -3.72 -25.62
CA ILE A 129 -4.77 -3.43 -24.27
C ILE A 129 -3.42 -4.09 -24.04
N TYR A 130 -2.46 -3.30 -23.57
CA TYR A 130 -1.14 -3.83 -23.24
C TYR A 130 -1.21 -4.65 -21.95
N ARG A 131 -0.58 -5.83 -21.94
CA ARG A 131 -0.62 -6.76 -20.81
C ARG A 131 0.79 -7.20 -20.43
N THR A 132 1.04 -7.32 -19.13
CA THR A 132 2.24 -7.94 -18.57
C THR A 132 1.84 -9.15 -17.72
N GLU A 133 2.66 -10.19 -17.73
CA GLU A 133 2.41 -11.42 -16.98
C GLU A 133 3.54 -11.68 -15.98
N TYR A 134 3.17 -11.97 -14.73
CA TYR A 134 4.09 -12.33 -13.67
C TYR A 134 3.53 -13.52 -12.89
N GLU A 135 4.17 -14.68 -13.00
CA GLU A 135 3.79 -15.90 -12.24
C GLU A 135 2.31 -16.29 -12.42
N GLY A 136 1.80 -16.16 -13.65
CA GLY A 136 0.39 -16.43 -13.98
C GLY A 136 -0.59 -15.30 -13.62
N LEU A 137 -0.12 -14.19 -13.05
CA LEU A 137 -0.91 -12.98 -12.84
C LEU A 137 -0.75 -12.04 -14.04
N VAL A 138 -1.86 -11.68 -14.66
CA VAL A 138 -1.89 -10.77 -15.80
C VAL A 138 -2.32 -9.38 -15.33
N PHE A 139 -1.56 -8.36 -15.68
CA PHE A 139 -1.86 -6.95 -15.41
C PHE A 139 -2.09 -6.20 -16.72
N CYS A 140 -3.17 -5.44 -16.77
CA CYS A 140 -3.59 -4.64 -17.90
C CYS A 140 -3.12 -3.18 -17.72
N TRP A 141 -2.56 -2.63 -18.79
CA TRP A 141 -2.05 -1.28 -18.92
C TRP A 141 -2.77 -0.57 -20.07
N ASN A 142 -2.92 0.74 -20.01
CA ASN A 142 -3.48 1.50 -21.13
C ASN A 142 -2.60 1.35 -22.38
N ASP A 143 -1.29 1.40 -22.18
CA ASP A 143 -0.30 1.42 -23.25
C ASP A 143 1.08 0.98 -22.73
N LYS A 144 1.98 0.67 -23.67
CA LYS A 144 3.34 0.18 -23.36
C LYS A 144 4.17 1.27 -22.68
N GLU A 145 3.96 2.52 -23.09
CA GLU A 145 4.59 3.71 -22.55
C GLU A 145 4.20 3.92 -21.08
N GLN A 146 2.91 3.75 -20.76
CA GLN A 146 2.44 3.75 -19.38
C GLN A 146 3.19 2.71 -18.55
N CYS A 147 3.30 1.46 -19.00
CA CYS A 147 4.02 0.41 -18.26
C CYS A 147 5.51 0.76 -18.05
N ALA A 148 6.19 1.26 -19.09
CA ALA A 148 7.62 1.58 -19.03
C ALA A 148 7.92 2.80 -18.14
N SER A 149 7.06 3.82 -18.15
CA SER A 149 7.26 5.08 -17.42
C SER A 149 6.51 5.15 -16.08
N TYR A 150 5.78 4.08 -15.71
CA TYR A 150 5.00 4.04 -14.48
C TYR A 150 5.90 4.24 -13.26
N SER A 151 5.77 5.40 -12.62
CA SER A 151 6.65 5.86 -11.54
C SER A 151 5.89 6.21 -10.26
N ILE A 152 4.57 6.03 -10.26
CA ILE A 152 3.70 6.28 -9.11
C ILE A 152 3.36 4.99 -8.37
N TYR A 153 2.92 5.10 -7.11
CA TYR A 153 2.24 4.01 -6.40
C TYR A 153 0.98 4.49 -5.69
N ARG A 154 0.01 3.60 -5.50
CA ARG A 154 -1.27 3.95 -4.87
C ARG A 154 -1.38 3.27 -3.50
N PRO A 155 -1.05 3.98 -2.39
CA PRO A 155 -1.10 3.41 -1.05
C PRO A 155 -2.55 3.14 -0.63
N VAL A 156 -2.70 2.19 0.30
CA VAL A 156 -3.97 1.86 1.00
C VAL A 156 -5.14 1.75 0.02
N SER A 157 -5.14 0.67 -0.76
CA SER A 157 -6.24 0.34 -1.67
C SER A 157 -6.96 -0.91 -1.18
N ASP A 158 -8.28 -0.99 -1.31
CA ASP A 158 -9.09 -2.20 -1.03
C ASP A 158 -8.79 -3.38 -1.99
N ARG A 159 -7.66 -3.30 -2.73
CA ARG A 159 -7.16 -4.35 -3.61
C ARG A 159 -6.45 -5.42 -2.81
N GLU A 160 -6.54 -6.65 -3.28
CA GLU A 160 -5.72 -7.74 -2.77
C GLU A 160 -4.27 -7.55 -3.23
N ALA A 161 -3.30 -8.09 -2.48
CA ALA A 161 -1.88 -7.97 -2.84
C ALA A 161 -1.55 -8.59 -4.21
N ILE A 162 -2.31 -9.60 -4.65
CA ILE A 162 -2.18 -10.20 -5.98
C ILE A 162 -2.67 -9.29 -7.11
N ASP A 163 -3.51 -8.30 -6.79
CA ASP A 163 -4.06 -7.35 -7.76
C ASP A 163 -3.20 -6.08 -7.89
N ILE A 164 -2.11 -5.97 -7.12
CA ILE A 164 -1.15 -4.88 -7.21
C ILE A 164 -0.02 -5.27 -8.17
N PRO A 165 0.21 -4.50 -9.25
CA PRO A 165 1.26 -4.80 -10.22
C PRO A 165 2.66 -4.67 -9.60
N PRO A 166 3.62 -5.55 -9.94
CA PRO A 166 4.98 -5.50 -9.41
C PRO A 166 5.69 -4.16 -9.61
N GLU A 167 5.40 -3.46 -10.71
CA GLU A 167 5.92 -2.13 -11.03
C GLU A 167 5.48 -1.09 -10.00
N GLU A 168 4.24 -1.19 -9.51
CA GLU A 168 3.70 -0.28 -8.48
C GLU A 168 4.34 -0.54 -7.12
N ILE A 169 4.59 -1.82 -6.79
CA ILE A 169 5.31 -2.21 -5.58
C ILE A 169 6.78 -1.77 -5.67
N ALA A 170 7.41 -1.91 -6.83
CA ALA A 170 8.78 -1.45 -7.08
C ALA A 170 8.93 0.07 -6.85
N ASN A 171 7.92 0.84 -7.25
CA ASN A 171 7.89 2.29 -6.99
C ASN A 171 7.77 2.59 -5.49
N ALA A 172 6.92 1.87 -4.75
CA ALA A 172 6.83 2.01 -3.29
C ALA A 172 8.17 1.66 -2.61
N ILE A 173 8.83 0.58 -3.05
CA ILE A 173 10.16 0.18 -2.58
C ILE A 173 11.20 1.28 -2.86
N ARG A 174 11.20 1.86 -4.06
CA ARG A 174 12.10 2.97 -4.40
C ARG A 174 11.91 4.14 -3.44
N GLN A 175 10.68 4.48 -3.09
CA GLN A 175 10.39 5.53 -2.10
C GLN A 175 10.94 5.14 -0.72
N LEU A 176 10.67 3.93 -0.25
CA LEU A 176 11.18 3.44 1.05
C LEU A 176 12.71 3.44 1.12
N LEU A 177 13.39 3.03 0.06
CA LEU A 177 14.85 3.02 0.00
C LEU A 177 15.44 4.43 -0.15
N THR A 178 14.70 5.36 -0.73
CA THR A 178 15.08 6.79 -0.77
C THR A 178 15.02 7.38 0.65
N ASP A 179 14.00 7.01 1.42
CA ASP A 179 13.84 7.44 2.81
C ASP A 179 14.79 6.69 3.77
N SER A 180 15.14 5.44 3.44
CA SER A 180 16.00 4.54 4.21
C SER A 180 17.02 3.86 3.28
N ILE A 181 18.20 4.48 3.15
CA ILE A 181 19.31 4.13 2.22
C ILE A 181 19.58 2.62 2.09
N SER A 182 19.38 1.85 3.16
CA SER A 182 19.49 0.40 3.17
C SER A 182 18.56 -0.25 4.20
N LEU A 183 17.86 -1.31 3.83
CA LEU A 183 17.02 -2.10 4.74
C LEU A 183 17.22 -3.62 4.51
N PRO A 184 17.12 -4.46 5.56
CA PRO A 184 17.00 -5.91 5.36
C PRO A 184 15.80 -6.25 4.48
N ALA A 185 15.91 -7.26 3.62
CA ALA A 185 14.81 -7.65 2.73
C ALA A 185 13.50 -7.96 3.49
N ALA A 186 13.59 -8.62 4.64
CA ALA A 186 12.45 -8.95 5.48
C ALA A 186 11.75 -7.72 6.06
N ASP A 187 12.51 -6.67 6.42
CA ASP A 187 11.95 -5.44 6.97
C ASP A 187 11.38 -4.56 5.85
N LEU A 188 12.02 -4.55 4.68
CA LEU A 188 11.52 -3.88 3.49
C LEU A 188 10.15 -4.45 3.06
N ILE A 189 10.01 -5.78 3.06
CA ILE A 189 8.73 -6.45 2.74
C ILE A 189 7.63 -5.99 3.70
N LYS A 190 7.91 -5.97 5.01
CA LYS A 190 6.94 -5.54 6.03
C LYS A 190 6.57 -4.05 5.87
N ALA A 191 7.56 -3.18 5.69
CA ALA A 191 7.34 -1.74 5.52
C ALA A 191 6.51 -1.47 4.25
N CYS A 192 6.83 -2.13 3.14
CA CYS A 192 6.09 -2.03 1.88
C CYS A 192 4.65 -2.53 2.04
N ALA A 193 4.44 -3.68 2.68
CA ALA A 193 3.10 -4.21 2.94
C ALA A 193 2.25 -3.25 3.79
N GLN A 194 2.84 -2.63 4.82
CA GLN A 194 2.18 -1.62 5.64
C GLN A 194 1.81 -0.36 4.84
N GLN A 195 2.66 0.07 3.90
CA GLN A 195 2.40 1.21 3.02
C GLN A 195 1.19 0.99 2.11
N PHE A 196 0.93 -0.25 1.71
CA PHE A 196 -0.28 -0.65 0.99
C PHE A 196 -1.49 -0.93 1.90
N GLY A 197 -1.34 -0.81 3.23
CA GLY A 197 -2.41 -1.00 4.19
C GLY A 197 -2.64 -2.45 4.64
N PHE A 198 -1.73 -3.36 4.31
CA PHE A 198 -1.84 -4.76 4.74
C PHE A 198 -1.42 -4.92 6.21
N ALA A 199 -2.40 -5.11 7.09
CA ALA A 199 -2.17 -5.27 8.52
C ALA A 199 -1.60 -6.65 8.91
N ARG A 200 -1.84 -7.69 8.11
CA ARG A 200 -1.39 -9.06 8.37
C ARG A 200 -0.57 -9.57 7.20
N MET A 201 0.62 -10.11 7.49
CA MET A 201 1.42 -10.80 6.49
C MET A 201 0.77 -12.15 6.15
N GLY A 202 0.83 -12.52 4.87
CA GLY A 202 0.37 -13.82 4.37
C GLY A 202 1.18 -14.20 3.12
N SER A 203 1.09 -15.45 2.70
CA SER A 203 1.85 -15.98 1.56
C SER A 203 1.65 -15.15 0.28
N ASN A 204 0.41 -14.73 0.00
CA ASN A 204 0.10 -13.90 -1.17
C ASN A 204 0.71 -12.50 -1.10
N ILE A 205 0.76 -11.91 0.11
CA ILE A 205 1.34 -10.58 0.32
C ILE A 205 2.85 -10.67 0.18
N ASP A 206 3.47 -11.66 0.83
CA ASP A 206 4.91 -11.89 0.73
C ASP A 206 5.35 -12.11 -0.72
N ALA A 207 4.67 -13.00 -1.44
CA ALA A 207 4.92 -13.25 -2.86
C ALA A 207 4.78 -11.98 -3.71
N ALA A 208 3.76 -11.15 -3.47
CA ALA A 208 3.58 -9.88 -4.16
C ALA A 208 4.73 -8.89 -3.88
N MET A 209 5.13 -8.74 -2.62
CA MET A 209 6.25 -7.87 -2.24
C MET A 209 7.56 -8.35 -2.85
N GLN A 210 7.81 -9.66 -2.85
CA GLN A 210 8.98 -10.25 -3.50
C GLN A 210 8.99 -10.01 -5.02
N ARG A 211 7.85 -10.12 -5.70
CA ARG A 211 7.72 -9.74 -7.12
C ARG A 211 8.10 -8.28 -7.33
N GLY A 212 7.63 -7.39 -6.46
CA GLY A 212 8.00 -5.97 -6.48
C GLY A 212 9.49 -5.72 -6.30
N ILE A 213 10.15 -6.44 -5.38
CA ILE A 213 11.61 -6.36 -5.19
C ILE A 213 12.35 -6.80 -6.46
N ARG A 214 11.93 -7.91 -7.09
CA ARG A 214 12.52 -8.37 -8.36
C ARG A 214 12.40 -7.33 -9.46
N GLU A 215 11.22 -6.71 -9.59
CA GLU A 215 11.00 -5.66 -10.58
C GLU A 215 11.79 -4.39 -10.26
N ALA A 216 11.94 -4.03 -8.97
CA ALA A 216 12.79 -2.92 -8.53
C ALA A 216 14.27 -3.15 -8.88
N VAL A 217 14.77 -4.38 -8.72
CA VAL A 217 16.14 -4.74 -9.11
C VAL A 217 16.28 -4.67 -10.63
N LYS A 218 15.32 -5.21 -11.39
CA LYS A 218 15.32 -5.17 -12.86
C LYS A 218 15.30 -3.74 -13.41
N ARG A 219 14.59 -2.82 -12.75
CA ARG A 219 14.53 -1.39 -13.10
C ARG A 219 15.73 -0.57 -12.59
N ASN A 220 16.72 -1.20 -11.94
CA ASN A 220 17.84 -0.55 -11.27
C ASN A 220 17.38 0.51 -10.24
N TYR A 221 16.33 0.23 -9.48
CA TYR A 221 15.95 1.03 -8.32
C TYR A 221 16.58 0.50 -7.03
N ALA A 222 16.84 -0.80 -6.99
CA ALA A 222 17.36 -1.49 -5.82
C ALA A 222 18.47 -2.47 -6.20
N LYS A 223 19.43 -2.68 -5.30
CA LYS A 223 20.46 -3.72 -5.37
C LYS A 223 20.34 -4.60 -4.12
N ILE A 224 20.57 -5.90 -4.27
CA ILE A 224 20.56 -6.84 -3.14
C ILE A 224 22.03 -7.15 -2.81
N GLU A 225 22.48 -6.73 -1.64
CA GLU A 225 23.83 -6.96 -1.12
C GLU A 225 23.73 -7.55 0.29
N ASN A 226 24.28 -8.74 0.51
CA ASN A 226 24.35 -9.40 1.82
C ASN A 226 23.00 -9.41 2.58
N GLU A 227 21.95 -9.91 1.93
CA GLU A 227 20.56 -9.98 2.46
C GLU A 227 19.87 -8.62 2.74
N ARG A 228 20.55 -7.52 2.41
CA ARG A 228 20.00 -6.17 2.47
C ARG A 228 19.68 -5.67 1.08
N VAL A 229 18.65 -4.84 1.01
CA VAL A 229 18.26 -4.12 -0.20
C VAL A 229 18.73 -2.67 -0.03
N THR A 230 19.54 -2.21 -0.97
CA THR A 230 20.12 -0.86 -1.03
C THR A 230 19.59 -0.12 -2.25
N ILE A 231 19.56 1.21 -2.20
CA ILE A 231 19.20 2.03 -3.37
C ILE A 231 20.27 1.88 -4.46
N ALA A 232 19.84 1.64 -5.70
CA ALA A 232 20.73 1.64 -6.84
C ALA A 232 20.92 3.08 -7.35
N ASN A 233 22.10 3.64 -7.11
CA ASN A 233 22.58 4.85 -7.80
C ASN A 233 23.04 4.52 -9.22
#